data_AF-A0A662GD71-F1
#
_entry.id   AF-A0A662GD71-F1
#
_cell.length_a   1.000
_cell.length_b   1.000
_cell.length_c   1.000
_cell.angle_alpha   90.00
_cell.angle_beta   90.00
_cell.angle_gamma   90.00
#
_symmetry.space_group_name_H-M   'P 1'
#
loop_
_entity.id
_entity.type
_entity.pdbx_description
1 polymer ?
#
loop_
_entity_poly.entity_id
_entity_poly.type
_entity_poly.pdbx_seq_one_letter_code
_entity_poly.pdbx_strand_id
1 'polypeptide(L)'
;MNKDSRENDIEIFKIVTDHFKKDVSEYWVRANFYLIAHAGLFSAFAATYSRETKGMVIIAIPIVGFIMAIFWFLVLRGAVKWIQRWREQVMLLDREVDRFQCYIRVEEFARQKPFLSPSYVTQFLPLTFMIIWLLILILILAGF
;
A
#
# COMPACT_ATOMS: atom_id res chain seq x y z
N MET A 1 15.41 -27.82 -26.58
CA MET A 1 14.94 -27.85 -25.17
C MET A 1 14.24 -29.17 -24.96
N ASN A 2 14.63 -29.95 -23.95
CA ASN A 2 13.93 -31.19 -23.62
C ASN A 2 12.50 -30.84 -23.17
N LYS A 3 11.50 -31.66 -23.53
CA LYS A 3 10.09 -31.39 -23.21
C LYS A 3 9.88 -31.23 -21.69
N ASP A 4 10.54 -32.08 -20.90
CA ASP A 4 10.49 -32.06 -19.44
C ASP A 4 11.06 -30.76 -18.84
N SER A 5 12.09 -30.18 -19.46
CA SER A 5 12.66 -28.90 -19.01
C SER A 5 11.67 -27.75 -19.20
N ARG A 6 10.95 -27.73 -20.34
CA ARG A 6 9.97 -26.68 -20.61
C ARG A 6 8.76 -26.74 -19.67
N GLU A 7 8.32 -27.94 -19.32
CA GLU A 7 7.21 -28.13 -18.38
C GLU A 7 7.59 -27.62 -16.98
N ASN A 8 8.82 -27.91 -16.52
CA ASN A 8 9.34 -27.39 -15.26
C ASN A 8 9.45 -25.85 -15.27
N ASP A 9 9.94 -25.25 -16.35
CA ASP A 9 10.08 -23.78 -16.46
C ASP A 9 8.72 -23.07 -16.39
N ILE A 10 7.69 -23.65 -17.01
CA ILE A 10 6.30 -23.15 -16.94
C ILE A 10 5.75 -23.28 -15.52
N GLU A 11 6.03 -24.38 -14.82
CA GLU A 11 5.60 -24.57 -13.43
C GLU A 11 6.24 -23.54 -12.49
N ILE A 12 7.56 -23.32 -12.62
CA ILE A 12 8.27 -22.29 -11.86
C ILE A 12 7.67 -20.91 -12.15
N PHE A 13 7.44 -20.58 -13.42
CA PHE A 13 6.83 -19.30 -13.81
C PHE A 13 5.45 -19.11 -13.19
N LYS A 14 4.63 -20.18 -13.16
CA LYS A 14 3.32 -20.15 -12.52
C LYS A 14 3.42 -19.90 -11.01
N ILE A 15 4.30 -20.61 -10.30
CA ILE A 15 4.50 -20.45 -8.86
C ILE A 15 4.92 -19.01 -8.52
N VAL A 16 5.88 -18.46 -9.27
CA VAL A 16 6.37 -17.08 -9.07
C VAL A 16 5.27 -16.05 -9.37
N THR A 17 4.52 -16.24 -10.44
CA THR A 17 3.40 -15.36 -10.81
C THR A 17 2.28 -15.40 -9.76
N ASP A 18 1.96 -16.57 -9.22
CA ASP A 18 0.93 -16.73 -8.19
C ASP A 18 1.38 -16.10 -6.86
N HIS A 19 2.66 -16.23 -6.50
CA HIS A 19 3.23 -15.51 -5.36
C HIS A 19 3.14 -13.99 -5.54
N PHE A 20 3.50 -13.48 -6.71
CA PHE A 20 3.40 -12.05 -7.03
C PHE A 20 1.95 -11.53 -6.93
N LYS A 21 0.98 -12.27 -7.49
CA LYS A 21 -0.45 -11.91 -7.37
C LYS A 21 -0.90 -11.85 -5.93
N LYS A 22 -0.45 -12.80 -5.08
CA LYS A 22 -0.75 -12.79 -3.65
C LYS A 22 -0.20 -11.54 -2.97
N ASP A 23 1.05 -11.16 -3.23
CA ASP A 23 1.65 -9.95 -2.65
C ASP A 23 0.90 -8.67 -3.05
N VAL A 24 0.45 -8.57 -4.31
CA VAL A 24 -0.40 -7.47 -4.79
C VAL A 24 -1.76 -7.46 -4.09
N SER A 25 -2.40 -8.63 -3.92
CA SER A 25 -3.67 -8.74 -3.19
C SER A 25 -3.52 -8.30 -1.74
N GLU A 26 -2.49 -8.78 -1.05
CA GLU A 26 -2.18 -8.43 0.33
C GLU A 26 -1.88 -6.93 0.51
N TYR A 27 -1.29 -6.27 -0.49
CA TYR A 27 -1.12 -4.82 -0.49
C TYR A 27 -2.47 -4.10 -0.41
N TRP A 28 -3.45 -4.50 -1.22
CA TRP A 28 -4.78 -3.90 -1.21
C TRP A 28 -5.53 -4.18 0.09
N VAL A 29 -5.38 -5.38 0.65
CA VAL A 29 -5.92 -5.72 1.97
C VAL A 29 -5.35 -4.78 3.04
N ARG A 30 -4.04 -4.55 3.07
CA ARG A 30 -3.40 -3.59 4.00
C ARG A 30 -3.86 -2.15 3.80
N ALA A 31 -4.08 -1.73 2.55
CA ALA A 31 -4.60 -0.39 2.24
C ALA A 31 -6.06 -0.22 2.72
N ASN A 32 -6.89 -1.25 2.61
CA ASN A 32 -8.27 -1.21 3.12
C ASN A 32 -8.31 -1.22 4.65
N PHE A 33 -7.50 -2.05 5.30
CA PHE A 33 -7.38 -2.04 6.77
C PHE A 33 -6.95 -0.68 7.31
N TYR A 34 -6.05 0.01 6.61
CA TYR A 34 -5.64 1.37 6.94
C TYR A 34 -6.83 2.34 7.02
N LEU A 35 -7.66 2.33 5.98
CA LEU A 35 -8.84 3.18 5.85
C LEU A 35 -9.85 2.89 6.97
N ILE A 36 -10.11 1.61 7.24
CA ILE A 36 -11.04 1.18 8.30
C ILE A 36 -10.53 1.65 9.67
N ALA A 37 -9.24 1.47 9.96
CA ALA A 37 -8.67 1.89 11.22
C ALA A 37 -8.72 3.42 11.40
N HIS A 38 -8.44 4.20 10.36
CA HIS A 38 -8.53 5.66 10.41
C HIS A 38 -9.98 6.15 10.51
N ALA A 39 -10.94 5.49 9.85
CA ALA A 39 -12.36 5.78 10.01
C ALA A 39 -12.80 5.55 11.46
N GLY A 40 -12.33 4.47 12.10
CA GLY A 40 -12.55 4.21 13.52
C GLY A 40 -11.96 5.30 14.43
N LEU A 41 -10.72 5.72 14.16
CA LEU A 41 -10.08 6.81 14.91
C LEU A 41 -10.80 8.16 14.75
N PHE A 42 -11.24 8.52 13.55
CA PHE A 42 -12.02 9.74 13.34
C PHE A 42 -13.38 9.67 14.01
N SER A 43 -14.04 8.51 13.99
CA SER A 43 -15.31 8.31 14.71
C SER A 43 -15.13 8.48 16.22
N ALA A 44 -14.07 7.90 16.78
CA ALA A 44 -13.70 8.07 18.19
C ALA A 44 -13.38 9.53 18.53
N PHE A 45 -12.65 10.23 17.64
CA PHE A 45 -12.35 11.65 17.80
C PHE A 45 -13.62 12.49 17.82
N ALA A 46 -14.52 12.34 16.84
CA ALA A 46 -15.77 13.10 16.75
C ALA A 46 -16.69 12.85 17.96
N ALA A 47 -16.79 11.60 18.43
CA ALA A 47 -17.56 11.25 19.62
C ALA A 47 -16.97 11.84 20.91
N THR A 48 -15.65 12.04 20.97
CA THR A 48 -14.95 12.63 22.13
C THR A 48 -15.00 14.15 22.11
N TYR A 49 -14.82 14.77 20.94
CA TYR A 49 -14.86 16.24 20.77
C TYR A 49 -16.25 16.82 21.02
N SER A 50 -17.32 16.08 20.68
CA SER A 50 -18.71 16.51 20.90
C SER A 50 -19.16 16.48 22.37
N ARG A 51 -18.42 15.78 23.23
CA ARG A 51 -18.63 15.80 24.69
C ARG A 51 -17.74 16.91 25.26
N GLU A 52 -18.17 17.62 26.32
CA GLU A 52 -17.35 18.61 27.04
C GLU A 52 -16.12 18.01 27.77
N THR A 53 -15.62 16.86 27.30
CA THR A 53 -14.38 16.22 27.71
C THR A 53 -13.16 17.05 27.28
N LYS A 54 -12.87 18.10 28.04
CA LYS A 54 -11.64 18.90 27.97
C LYS A 54 -10.47 18.20 28.67
N GLY A 55 -10.17 16.97 28.28
CA GLY A 55 -9.12 16.14 28.90
C GLY A 55 -8.03 15.71 27.92
N MET A 56 -6.92 15.16 28.45
CA MET A 56 -5.80 14.60 27.66
C MET A 56 -6.23 13.65 26.53
N VAL A 57 -7.39 13.00 26.65
CA VAL A 57 -7.94 12.07 25.66
C VAL A 57 -8.15 12.74 24.29
N ILE A 58 -8.55 14.02 24.26
CA ILE A 58 -8.81 14.74 23.00
C ILE A 58 -7.53 14.97 22.18
N ILE A 59 -6.38 15.07 22.88
CA ILE A 59 -5.05 15.23 22.29
C ILE A 59 -4.43 13.86 21.96
N ALA A 60 -4.70 12.85 22.80
CA ALA A 60 -4.16 11.51 22.62
C ALA A 60 -4.60 10.86 21.29
N ILE A 61 -5.88 11.05 20.88
CA ILE A 61 -6.41 10.45 19.65
C ILE A 61 -5.66 10.95 18.40
N PRO A 62 -5.49 12.27 18.17
CA PRO A 62 -4.68 12.78 17.06
C PRO A 62 -3.22 12.30 17.08
N ILE A 63 -2.59 12.20 18.25
CA ILE A 63 -1.22 11.67 18.36
C ILE A 63 -1.16 10.21 17.89
N VAL A 64 -2.09 9.37 18.34
CA VAL A 64 -2.16 7.97 17.91
C VAL A 64 -2.43 7.87 16.41
N GLY A 65 -3.36 8.67 15.89
CA GLY A 65 -3.65 8.73 14.45
C GLY A 65 -2.44 9.14 13.62
N PHE A 66 -1.69 10.14 14.09
CA PHE A 66 -0.47 10.60 13.42
C PHE A 66 0.62 9.51 13.40
N ILE A 67 0.90 8.88 14.54
CA ILE A 67 1.87 7.78 14.65
C ILE A 67 1.46 6.61 13.74
N MET A 68 0.18 6.25 13.75
CA MET A 68 -0.36 5.18 12.91
C MET A 68 -0.19 5.49 11.43
N ALA A 69 -0.42 6.74 11.02
CA ALA A 69 -0.24 7.18 9.64
C ALA A 69 1.24 7.15 9.20
N ILE A 70 2.19 7.53 10.07
CA ILE A 70 3.65 7.36 9.82
C ILE A 70 3.97 5.88 9.60
N PHE A 71 3.56 5.02 10.52
CA PHE A 71 3.86 3.59 10.46
C PHE A 71 3.32 2.98 9.17
N TRP A 72 2.05 3.28 8.83
CA TRP A 72 1.44 2.75 7.62
C TRP A 72 2.03 3.31 6.33
N PHE A 73 2.51 4.56 6.33
CA PHE A 73 3.27 5.11 5.22
C PHE A 73 4.51 4.26 4.92
N LEU A 74 5.27 3.90 5.96
CA LEU A 74 6.45 3.05 5.82
C LEU A 74 6.10 1.65 5.31
N VAL A 75 5.03 1.05 5.84
CA VAL A 75 4.54 -0.27 5.42
C VAL A 75 4.12 -0.27 3.96
N LEU A 76 3.28 0.67 3.52
CA LEU A 76 2.81 0.72 2.13
C LEU A 76 3.93 1.04 1.16
N ARG A 77 4.85 1.95 1.53
CA ARG A 77 6.02 2.27 0.71
C ARG A 77 6.97 1.08 0.59
N GLY A 78 7.18 0.34 1.68
CA GLY A 78 7.94 -0.91 1.67
C GLY A 78 7.30 -1.96 0.77
N ALA A 79 5.98 -2.14 0.88
CA ALA A 79 5.22 -3.08 0.05
C ALA A 79 5.27 -2.73 -1.44
N VAL A 80 5.19 -1.44 -1.82
CA VAL A 80 5.34 -1.03 -3.23
C VAL A 80 6.74 -1.37 -3.76
N LYS A 81 7.80 -1.10 -2.99
CA LYS A 81 9.17 -1.48 -3.39
C LYS A 81 9.30 -3.00 -3.57
N TRP A 82 8.69 -3.78 -2.67
CA TRP A 82 8.69 -5.23 -2.73
C TRP A 82 7.94 -5.76 -3.97
N ILE A 83 6.75 -5.22 -4.24
CA ILE A 83 5.96 -5.51 -5.45
C ILE A 83 6.76 -5.19 -6.72
N GLN A 84 7.47 -4.06 -6.74
CA GLN A 84 8.32 -3.69 -7.88
C GLN A 84 9.45 -4.70 -8.12
N ARG A 85 10.09 -5.20 -7.05
CA ARG A 85 11.14 -6.22 -7.15
C ARG A 85 10.59 -7.55 -7.66
N TRP A 86 9.45 -8.01 -7.14
CA TRP A 86 8.83 -9.24 -7.65
C TRP A 86 8.40 -9.11 -9.11
N ARG A 87 7.83 -7.96 -9.46
CA ARG A 87 7.47 -7.65 -10.84
C ARG A 87 8.67 -7.74 -11.79
N GLU A 88 9.85 -7.29 -11.36
CA GLU A 88 11.10 -7.45 -12.13
C GLU A 88 11.46 -8.93 -12.32
N GLN A 89 11.36 -9.75 -11.28
CA GLN A 89 11.62 -11.17 -11.39
C GLN A 89 10.63 -11.86 -12.34
N VAL A 90 9.34 -11.54 -12.26
CA VAL A 90 8.33 -12.05 -13.20
C VAL A 90 8.66 -11.64 -14.64
N MET A 91 9.08 -10.40 -14.87
CA MET A 91 9.51 -9.95 -16.21
C MET A 91 10.74 -10.71 -16.72
N LEU A 92 11.71 -11.01 -15.86
CA LEU A 92 12.88 -11.80 -16.24
C LEU A 92 12.49 -13.22 -16.62
N LEU A 93 11.63 -13.88 -15.84
CA LEU A 93 11.16 -15.23 -16.19
C LEU A 93 10.27 -15.23 -17.44
N ASP A 94 9.42 -14.21 -17.63
CA ASP A 94 8.57 -14.08 -18.82
C ASP A 94 9.40 -14.01 -20.11
N ARG A 95 10.61 -13.41 -20.08
CA ARG A 95 11.51 -13.37 -21.24
C ARG A 95 11.98 -14.74 -21.68
N GLU A 96 12.19 -15.64 -20.72
CA GLU A 96 12.70 -16.99 -20.97
C GLU A 96 11.58 -17.97 -21.35
N VAL A 97 10.38 -17.78 -20.77
CA VAL A 97 9.26 -18.74 -20.87
C VAL A 97 8.21 -18.33 -21.90
N ASP A 98 7.82 -17.05 -21.97
CA ASP A 98 6.79 -16.56 -22.89
C ASP A 98 7.40 -16.00 -24.18
N ARG A 99 7.29 -16.77 -25.26
CA ARG A 99 7.69 -16.31 -26.61
C ARG A 99 6.93 -15.06 -27.07
N PHE A 100 5.69 -14.85 -26.60
CA PHE A 100 4.87 -13.73 -27.02
C PHE A 100 5.14 -12.45 -26.20
N GLN A 101 5.82 -12.56 -25.06
CA GLN A 101 6.20 -11.46 -24.19
C GLN A 101 5.03 -10.49 -23.92
N CYS A 102 3.84 -11.05 -23.71
CA CYS A 102 2.62 -10.26 -23.54
C CYS A 102 2.68 -9.47 -22.23
N TYR A 103 3.18 -10.11 -21.17
CA TYR A 103 3.31 -9.48 -19.86
C TYR A 103 4.33 -8.33 -19.89
N ILE A 104 5.53 -8.56 -20.45
CA ILE A 104 6.57 -7.52 -20.57
C ILE A 104 6.08 -6.29 -21.31
N ARG A 105 5.39 -6.46 -22.46
CA ARG A 105 4.91 -5.33 -23.26
C ARG A 105 3.93 -4.44 -22.48
N VAL A 106 3.01 -5.05 -21.73
CA VAL A 106 2.07 -4.31 -20.88
C VAL A 106 2.80 -3.64 -19.72
N GLU A 107 3.76 -4.34 -19.11
CA GLU A 107 4.46 -3.84 -17.93
C GLU A 107 5.45 -2.73 -18.24
N GLU A 108 6.13 -2.78 -19.38
CA GLU A 108 7.02 -1.71 -19.85
C GLU A 108 6.24 -0.42 -20.13
N PHE A 109 5.04 -0.54 -20.71
CA PHE A 109 4.13 0.60 -20.87
C PHE A 109 3.71 1.17 -19.50
N ALA A 110 3.36 0.31 -18.54
CA ALA A 110 2.97 0.74 -17.20
C ALA A 110 4.15 1.39 -16.43
N ARG A 111 5.38 0.89 -16.59
CA ARG A 111 6.60 1.45 -15.98
C ARG A 111 6.89 2.88 -16.41
N GLN A 112 6.61 3.23 -17.66
CA GLN A 112 6.79 4.60 -18.16
C GLN A 112 5.84 5.60 -17.49
N LYS A 113 4.73 5.12 -16.93
CA LYS A 113 3.70 5.96 -16.31
C LYS A 113 3.41 5.48 -14.87
N PRO A 114 4.35 5.66 -13.93
CA PRO A 114 4.20 5.18 -12.56
C PRO A 114 2.97 5.78 -11.85
N PHE A 115 2.57 7.00 -12.21
CA PHE A 115 1.36 7.65 -11.67
C PHE A 115 0.05 6.98 -12.08
N LEU A 116 0.04 6.15 -13.13
CA LEU A 116 -1.14 5.34 -13.47
C LEU A 116 -1.20 4.05 -12.66
N SER A 117 -0.13 3.67 -11.96
CA SER A 117 -0.14 2.51 -11.07
C SER A 117 -0.94 2.85 -9.80
N PRO A 118 -2.07 2.18 -9.54
CA PRO A 118 -2.89 2.52 -8.37
C PRO A 118 -2.13 2.25 -7.06
N SER A 119 -1.25 1.25 -7.02
CA SER A 119 -0.38 0.98 -5.87
C SER A 119 0.65 2.09 -5.65
N TYR A 120 1.14 2.74 -6.71
CA TYR A 120 2.08 3.86 -6.56
C TYR A 120 1.40 5.08 -5.95
N VAL A 121 0.17 5.40 -6.36
CA VAL A 121 -0.57 6.54 -5.81
C VAL A 121 -1.02 6.27 -4.38
N THR A 122 -1.55 5.07 -4.13
CA THR A 122 -2.15 4.71 -2.84
C THR A 122 -1.11 4.68 -1.70
N GLN A 123 0.18 4.49 -1.98
CA GLN A 123 1.22 4.54 -0.95
C GLN A 123 1.35 5.92 -0.27
N PHE A 124 0.88 6.99 -0.93
CA PHE A 124 0.92 8.35 -0.40
C PHE A 124 -0.34 8.71 0.38
N LEU A 125 -1.37 7.85 0.37
CA LEU A 125 -2.59 8.06 1.12
C LEU A 125 -2.30 8.34 2.61
N PRO A 126 -1.40 7.62 3.31
CA PRO A 126 -1.12 7.94 4.71
C PRO A 126 -0.49 9.32 4.94
N LEU A 127 0.19 9.91 3.96
CA LEU A 127 0.68 11.29 4.07
C LEU A 127 -0.49 12.27 4.24
N THR A 128 -1.61 12.04 3.55
CA THR A 128 -2.78 12.92 3.64
C THR A 128 -3.36 12.89 5.06
N PHE A 129 -3.48 11.72 5.68
CA PHE A 129 -3.95 11.57 7.05
C PHE A 129 -2.94 12.10 8.07
N MET A 130 -1.63 11.98 7.83
CA MET A 130 -0.63 12.65 8.68
C MET A 130 -0.84 14.16 8.72
N ILE A 131 -1.06 14.79 7.56
CA ILE A 131 -1.35 16.22 7.49
C ILE A 131 -2.65 16.54 8.24
N ILE A 132 -3.71 15.75 8.04
CA ILE A 132 -5.00 15.96 8.72
C ILE A 132 -4.83 15.87 10.25
N TRP A 133 -4.19 14.83 10.77
CA TRP A 133 -3.99 14.68 12.21
C TRP A 133 -3.10 15.78 12.79
N LEU A 134 -2.08 16.21 12.06
CA LEU A 134 -1.23 17.33 12.47
C LEU A 134 -2.03 18.63 12.54
N LEU A 135 -2.88 18.91 11.55
CA LEU A 135 -3.75 20.09 11.55
C LEU A 135 -4.74 20.05 12.72
N ILE A 136 -5.38 18.90 12.98
CA ILE A 136 -6.28 18.72 14.13
C ILE A 136 -5.53 19.00 15.44
N LEU A 137 -4.32 18.46 15.60
CA LEU A 137 -3.51 18.68 16.79
C LEU A 137 -3.17 20.17 16.97
N ILE A 138 -2.78 20.86 15.90
CA ILE A 138 -2.48 22.30 15.93
C ILE A 138 -3.72 23.10 16.31
N LEU A 139 -4.89 22.79 15.76
CA LEU A 139 -6.14 23.49 16.07
C LEU A 139 -6.51 23.36 17.55
N ILE A 140 -6.44 22.13 18.09
CA ILE A 140 -6.71 21.87 19.51
C ILE A 140 -5.74 22.65 20.41
N LEU A 141 -4.45 22.66 20.07
CA LEU A 141 -3.43 23.38 20.84
C LEU A 141 -3.57 24.90 20.72
N ALA A 142 -4.09 25.41 19.60
CA ALA A 142 -4.40 26.81 19.39
C ALA A 142 -5.71 27.26 20.09
N GLY A 143 -6.46 26.33 20.69
CA GLY A 143 -7.70 26.63 21.42
C GLY A 143 -8.96 26.74 20.57
N PHE A 144 -8.93 26.19 19.34
CA PHE A 144 -10.11 25.99 18.48
C PHE A 144 -10.67 24.57 18.69
#